data_AF-A0A8H6RR50-F1
#
_entry.id   AF-A0A8H6RR50-F1
#
_cell.length_a   1.000
_cell.length_b   1.000
_cell.length_c   1.000
_cell.angle_alpha   90.00
_cell.angle_beta   90.00
_cell.angle_gamma   90.00
#
_symmetry.space_group_name_H-M   'P 1'
#
loop_
_entity.id
_entity.type
_entity.pdbx_description
1 polymer ?
#
loop_
_entity_poly.entity_id
_entity_poly.type
_entity_poly.pdbx_seq_one_letter_code
_entity_poly.pdbx_strand_id
1 'polypeptide(L)'
;ICAKLIVVKTIEAFYNLYLHPLRKYPGPLLARATGLWYIYHLCNGSLTQATSDAHTKYGKIIRVGPRDLDYTDPRAWSDIYGHLGASENAKDSRELIFESDEVDIVGAPRMKHSALRRLLAHGFSDKALRDQQPVIQLYVDQLIQKFRAHASEGKAVNVTDWYSFVLFDITGHLVYGESFDCCQSERNHPWVQMLKDYVVAAAFIFAVQRIGFATSSFWQMVPAKYRKSRPKHHELVHLKLLRRLETKPEYSDLSQNMINAYEAGQLSLEDLTVNARVLVIAGACMEKL
;
A
#
# COMPACT_ATOMS: atom_id res chain seq x y z
N ILE A 1 -34.52 -12.89 -2.62
CA ILE A 1 -33.40 -11.91 -2.52
C ILE A 1 -32.62 -11.81 -3.83
N CYS A 2 -32.20 -12.94 -4.44
CA CYS A 2 -31.44 -12.95 -5.69
C CYS A 2 -32.14 -12.26 -6.89
N ALA A 3 -33.44 -12.50 -7.12
CA ALA A 3 -34.17 -11.89 -8.24
C ALA A 3 -34.22 -10.34 -8.16
N LYS A 4 -34.42 -9.78 -6.95
CA LYS A 4 -34.42 -8.33 -6.73
C LYS A 4 -33.04 -7.72 -7.00
N LEU A 5 -31.97 -8.39 -6.56
CA LEU A 5 -30.60 -7.94 -6.82
C LEU A 5 -30.25 -7.95 -8.30
N ILE A 6 -30.66 -9.00 -9.03
CA ILE A 6 -30.45 -9.09 -10.48
C ILE A 6 -31.15 -7.91 -11.17
N VAL A 7 -32.41 -7.66 -10.86
CA VAL A 7 -33.17 -6.54 -11.44
C VAL A 7 -32.49 -5.20 -11.17
N VAL A 8 -32.07 -4.92 -9.93
CA VAL A 8 -31.37 -3.68 -9.58
C VAL A 8 -30.07 -3.54 -10.37
N LYS A 9 -29.24 -4.59 -10.42
CA LYS A 9 -27.96 -4.55 -11.16
C LYS A 9 -28.15 -4.43 -12.66
N THR A 10 -29.21 -5.01 -13.24
CA THR A 10 -29.54 -4.81 -14.66
C THR A 10 -29.96 -3.38 -14.94
N ILE A 11 -30.78 -2.76 -14.08
CA ILE A 11 -31.18 -1.35 -14.20
C ILE A 11 -29.96 -0.43 -14.07
N GLU A 12 -29.09 -0.67 -13.09
CA GLU A 12 -27.84 0.08 -12.93
C GLU A 12 -26.95 -0.04 -14.19
N ALA A 13 -26.78 -1.24 -14.73
CA ALA A 13 -26.00 -1.46 -15.95
C ALA A 13 -26.59 -0.70 -17.15
N PHE A 14 -27.91 -0.73 -17.32
CA PHE A 14 -28.59 0.04 -18.35
C PHE A 14 -28.35 1.54 -18.19
N TYR A 15 -28.56 2.08 -16.99
CA TYR A 15 -28.28 3.48 -16.69
C TYR A 15 -26.81 3.84 -16.98
N ASN A 16 -25.87 3.01 -16.54
CA ASN A 16 -24.45 3.22 -16.71
C ASN A 16 -24.00 3.27 -18.17
N LEU A 17 -24.62 2.46 -19.04
CA LEU A 17 -24.30 2.40 -20.46
C LEU A 17 -24.95 3.53 -21.27
N TYR A 18 -26.21 3.85 -20.99
CA TYR A 18 -27.01 4.72 -21.87
C TYR A 18 -27.27 6.11 -21.32
N LEU A 19 -27.34 6.29 -19.99
CA LEU A 19 -27.81 7.54 -19.37
C LEU A 19 -26.73 8.24 -18.52
N HIS A 20 -25.70 7.51 -18.08
CA HIS A 20 -24.66 8.05 -17.20
C HIS A 20 -23.85 9.17 -17.90
N PRO A 21 -23.46 10.25 -17.19
CA PRO A 21 -22.67 11.34 -17.77
C PRO A 21 -21.37 10.89 -18.45
N LEU A 22 -20.76 9.82 -17.93
CA LEU A 22 -19.56 9.20 -18.48
C LEU A 22 -19.79 8.23 -19.65
N ARG A 23 -21.02 8.12 -20.20
CA ARG A 23 -21.34 7.18 -21.30
C ARG A 23 -20.49 7.38 -22.56
N LYS A 24 -20.02 8.61 -22.78
CA LYS A 24 -19.20 9.03 -23.93
C LYS A 24 -17.78 8.47 -23.89
N TYR A 25 -17.29 8.05 -22.72
CA TYR A 25 -15.95 7.50 -22.59
C TYR A 25 -15.94 6.01 -22.97
N PRO A 26 -15.01 5.59 -23.84
CA PRO A 26 -14.89 4.20 -24.26
C PRO A 26 -14.28 3.33 -23.16
N GLY A 27 -14.29 2.02 -23.35
CA GLY A 27 -13.75 1.07 -22.38
C GLY A 27 -14.39 -0.32 -22.54
N PRO A 28 -13.88 -1.34 -21.83
CA PRO A 28 -14.48 -2.67 -21.81
C PRO A 28 -15.97 -2.59 -21.43
N LEU A 29 -16.84 -3.29 -22.15
CA LEU A 29 -18.29 -3.22 -21.93
C LEU A 29 -18.66 -3.51 -20.47
N LEU A 30 -18.02 -4.52 -19.87
CA LEU A 30 -18.26 -4.91 -18.48
C LEU A 30 -17.82 -3.81 -17.49
N ALA A 31 -16.74 -3.09 -17.78
CA ALA A 31 -16.25 -1.97 -16.98
C ALA A 31 -17.17 -0.74 -17.06
N ARG A 32 -17.70 -0.47 -18.26
CA ARG A 32 -18.68 0.61 -18.49
C ARG A 32 -20.01 0.33 -17.80
N ALA A 33 -20.44 -0.93 -17.79
CA ALA A 33 -21.72 -1.35 -17.23
C ALA A 33 -21.67 -1.55 -15.70
N THR A 34 -20.60 -2.15 -15.19
CA THR A 34 -20.51 -2.67 -13.82
C THR A 34 -19.09 -2.53 -13.23
N GLY A 35 -18.94 -2.68 -11.92
CA GLY A 35 -17.62 -2.79 -11.27
C GLY A 35 -16.95 -4.16 -11.43
N LEU A 36 -17.60 -5.15 -12.06
CA LEU A 36 -17.13 -6.54 -12.09
C LEU A 36 -15.84 -6.72 -12.89
N TRP A 37 -15.63 -5.92 -13.94
CA TRP A 37 -14.39 -5.97 -14.71
C TRP A 37 -13.18 -5.64 -13.84
N TYR A 38 -13.27 -4.55 -13.07
CA TYR A 38 -12.22 -4.13 -12.14
C TYR A 38 -12.00 -5.21 -11.07
N ILE A 39 -13.08 -5.70 -10.45
CA ILE A 39 -13.01 -6.74 -9.41
C ILE A 39 -12.34 -8.00 -9.93
N TYR A 40 -12.72 -8.48 -11.10
CA TYR A 40 -12.15 -9.67 -11.72
C TYR A 40 -10.64 -9.52 -11.93
N HIS A 41 -10.21 -8.41 -12.53
CA HIS A 41 -8.79 -8.20 -12.81
C HIS A 41 -7.97 -7.88 -11.55
N LEU A 42 -8.55 -7.21 -10.55
CA LEU A 42 -7.92 -6.96 -9.26
C LEU A 42 -7.66 -8.29 -8.53
N CYS A 43 -8.69 -9.14 -8.37
CA CYS A 43 -8.57 -10.41 -7.66
C CYS A 43 -7.64 -11.41 -8.39
N ASN A 44 -7.51 -11.30 -9.71
CA ASN A 44 -6.59 -12.12 -10.51
C ASN A 44 -5.20 -11.51 -10.67
N GLY A 45 -4.91 -10.34 -10.08
CA GLY A 45 -3.62 -9.66 -10.21
C GLY A 45 -3.29 -9.19 -11.63
N SER A 46 -4.28 -9.02 -12.50
CA SER A 46 -4.12 -8.61 -13.91
C SER A 46 -4.61 -7.20 -14.21
N LEU A 47 -5.02 -6.43 -13.18
CA LEU A 47 -5.62 -5.10 -13.35
C LEU A 47 -4.72 -4.14 -14.15
N THR A 48 -3.44 -4.04 -13.80
CA THR A 48 -2.50 -3.16 -14.50
C THR A 48 -2.38 -3.51 -15.98
N GLN A 49 -2.20 -4.81 -16.30
CA GLN A 49 -2.10 -5.26 -17.68
C GLN A 49 -3.41 -5.03 -18.44
N ALA A 50 -4.55 -5.38 -17.84
CA ALA A 50 -5.86 -5.23 -18.45
C ALA A 50 -6.21 -3.75 -18.73
N THR A 51 -5.82 -2.85 -17.83
CA THR A 51 -5.95 -1.40 -18.04
C THR A 51 -5.04 -0.91 -19.17
N SER A 52 -3.79 -1.38 -19.23
CA SER A 52 -2.87 -1.08 -20.33
C SER A 52 -3.39 -1.55 -21.70
N ASP A 53 -3.89 -2.78 -21.77
CA ASP A 53 -4.49 -3.35 -22.98
C ASP A 53 -5.75 -2.56 -23.38
N ALA A 54 -6.54 -2.13 -22.41
CA ALA A 54 -7.70 -1.30 -22.65
C ALA A 54 -7.32 0.09 -23.18
N HIS A 55 -6.26 0.71 -22.67
CA HIS A 55 -5.75 1.97 -23.23
C HIS A 55 -5.25 1.81 -24.67
N THR A 56 -4.52 0.72 -24.94
CA THR A 56 -4.07 0.38 -26.30
C THR A 56 -5.25 0.26 -27.28
N LYS A 57 -6.38 -0.29 -26.82
CA LYS A 57 -7.57 -0.52 -27.65
C LYS A 57 -8.52 0.68 -27.76
N TYR A 58 -8.77 1.39 -26.67
CA TYR A 58 -9.84 2.39 -26.56
C TYR A 58 -9.32 3.84 -26.54
N GLY A 59 -8.01 4.04 -26.37
CA GLY A 59 -7.34 5.34 -26.42
C GLY A 59 -6.93 5.87 -25.05
N LYS A 60 -6.62 7.17 -25.00
CA LYS A 60 -5.95 7.80 -23.84
C LYS A 60 -6.80 7.94 -22.58
N ILE A 61 -8.13 7.95 -22.73
CA ILE A 61 -9.08 8.11 -21.63
C ILE A 61 -10.10 6.98 -21.74
N ILE A 62 -10.12 6.11 -20.74
CA ILE A 62 -10.98 4.93 -20.74
C ILE A 62 -11.79 4.86 -19.45
N ARG A 63 -12.91 4.16 -19.52
CA ARG A 63 -13.76 3.87 -18.36
C ARG A 63 -13.45 2.48 -17.82
N VAL A 64 -12.83 2.44 -16.65
CA VAL A 64 -12.43 1.21 -15.93
C VAL A 64 -13.45 0.78 -14.87
N GLY A 65 -14.46 1.62 -14.62
CA GLY A 65 -15.61 1.31 -13.79
C GLY A 65 -16.76 2.28 -14.08
N PRO A 66 -17.97 2.03 -13.53
CA PRO A 66 -19.12 2.89 -13.82
C PRO A 66 -18.88 4.37 -13.48
N ARG A 67 -18.08 4.65 -12.46
CA ARG A 67 -17.76 6.02 -12.02
C ARG A 67 -16.26 6.34 -12.12
N ASP A 68 -15.50 5.46 -12.78
CA ASP A 68 -14.03 5.47 -12.72
C ASP A 68 -13.46 5.63 -14.13
N LEU A 69 -12.65 6.67 -14.31
CA LEU A 69 -11.91 6.94 -15.54
C LEU A 69 -10.41 6.77 -15.28
N ASP A 70 -9.74 6.15 -16.24
CA ASP A 70 -8.29 6.02 -16.27
C ASP A 70 -7.71 6.86 -17.41
N TYR A 71 -6.55 7.45 -17.18
CA TYR A 71 -5.94 8.47 -18.03
C TYR A 71 -4.48 8.16 -18.29
N THR A 72 -4.10 8.17 -19.57
CA THR A 72 -2.70 8.15 -20.04
C THR A 72 -2.31 9.45 -20.75
N ASP A 73 -3.19 10.45 -20.76
CA ASP A 73 -2.88 11.78 -21.29
C ASP A 73 -2.00 12.57 -20.30
N PRO A 74 -0.82 13.08 -20.71
CA PRO A 74 0.08 13.78 -19.81
C PRO A 74 -0.53 15.04 -19.18
N ARG A 75 -1.52 15.67 -19.84
CA ARG A 75 -2.22 16.84 -19.29
C ARG A 75 -3.03 16.51 -18.04
N ALA A 76 -3.54 15.28 -17.96
CA ALA A 76 -4.32 14.81 -16.82
C ALA A 76 -3.52 14.84 -15.52
N TRP A 77 -2.19 14.69 -15.57
CA TRP A 77 -1.35 14.82 -14.39
C TRP A 77 -1.47 16.21 -13.74
N SER A 78 -1.35 17.26 -14.55
CA SER A 78 -1.49 18.64 -14.06
C SER A 78 -2.91 18.96 -13.66
N ASP A 79 -3.92 18.45 -14.38
CA ASP A 79 -5.32 18.73 -14.06
C ASP A 79 -5.80 18.01 -12.79
N ILE A 80 -5.31 16.79 -12.52
CA ILE A 80 -5.74 15.95 -11.39
C ILE A 80 -4.86 16.15 -10.16
N TYR A 81 -3.54 16.24 -10.35
CA TYR A 81 -2.55 16.29 -9.26
C TYR A 81 -1.84 17.65 -9.15
N GLY A 82 -2.06 18.58 -10.09
CA GLY A 82 -1.44 19.90 -10.05
C GLY A 82 -2.05 20.84 -9.00
N HIS A 83 -1.29 21.85 -8.62
CA HIS A 83 -1.70 22.87 -7.65
C HIS A 83 -2.53 23.97 -8.33
N LEU A 84 -3.74 23.64 -8.78
CA LEU A 84 -4.61 24.56 -9.55
C LEU A 84 -5.56 25.40 -8.68
N GLY A 85 -5.26 25.60 -7.39
CA GLY A 85 -6.14 26.34 -6.47
C GLY A 85 -7.48 25.64 -6.14
N ALA A 86 -7.77 24.51 -6.79
CA ALA A 86 -8.86 23.62 -6.44
C ALA A 86 -8.56 22.84 -5.15
N SER A 87 -9.60 22.43 -4.43
CA SER A 87 -9.46 21.52 -3.30
C SER A 87 -8.91 20.18 -3.76
N GLU A 88 -8.09 19.55 -2.91
CA GLU A 88 -7.58 18.18 -3.14
C GLU A 88 -8.73 17.21 -3.41
N ASN A 89 -8.53 16.28 -4.34
CA ASN A 89 -9.50 15.22 -4.60
C ASN A 89 -9.72 14.39 -3.33
N ALA A 90 -10.99 14.17 -2.98
CA ALA A 90 -11.33 13.32 -1.85
C ALA A 90 -10.81 11.89 -2.08
N LYS A 91 -10.35 11.25 -1.00
CA LYS A 91 -9.99 9.84 -1.03
C LYS A 91 -11.23 9.00 -1.32
N ASP A 92 -11.10 8.03 -2.21
CA ASP A 92 -12.19 7.09 -2.50
C ASP A 92 -12.33 6.09 -1.35
N SER A 93 -13.48 6.10 -0.67
CA SER A 93 -13.73 5.18 0.45
C SER A 93 -13.73 3.71 0.05
N ARG A 94 -13.82 3.40 -1.26
CA ARG A 94 -13.68 2.05 -1.82
C ARG A 94 -12.24 1.55 -1.89
N GLU A 95 -11.28 2.43 -1.59
CA GLU A 95 -9.84 2.15 -1.59
C GLU A 95 -9.22 2.37 -0.21
N LEU A 96 -10.05 2.47 0.82
CA LEU A 96 -9.63 2.67 2.20
C LEU A 96 -9.89 1.42 3.04
N ILE A 97 -8.91 1.11 3.89
CA ILE A 97 -9.02 0.03 4.88
C ILE A 97 -9.26 0.69 6.24
N PHE A 98 -10.48 0.57 6.76
CA PHE A 98 -10.81 1.01 8.10
C PHE A 98 -10.60 -0.17 9.07
N GLU A 99 -9.48 -0.17 9.79
CA GLU A 99 -9.18 -1.15 10.85
C GLU A 99 -9.37 -0.58 12.25
N SER A 100 -9.24 0.74 12.40
CA SER A 100 -9.47 1.49 13.63
C SER A 100 -10.03 2.87 13.27
N ASP A 101 -10.35 3.67 14.30
CA ASP A 101 -10.78 5.06 14.12
C ASP A 101 -9.63 5.94 13.58
N GLU A 102 -8.38 5.52 13.79
CA GLU A 102 -7.21 6.20 13.26
C GLU A 102 -6.88 5.70 11.84
N VAL A 103 -6.41 6.65 11.04
CA VAL A 103 -6.05 6.44 9.64
C VAL A 103 -4.59 6.81 9.45
N ASP A 104 -3.88 5.95 8.73
CA ASP A 104 -2.52 6.22 8.29
C ASP A 104 -2.46 7.39 7.30
N ILE A 105 -1.24 7.83 6.97
CA ILE A 105 -1.02 8.92 6.01
C ILE A 105 -1.69 8.67 4.64
N VAL A 106 -1.89 7.44 4.18
CA VAL A 106 -2.50 7.18 2.87
C VAL A 106 -4.00 7.45 2.92
N GLY A 107 -4.66 6.98 3.98
CA GLY A 107 -6.10 7.11 4.20
C GLY A 107 -6.56 8.40 4.88
N ALA A 108 -5.62 9.19 5.41
CA ALA A 108 -5.94 10.37 6.20
C ALA A 108 -6.64 11.48 5.38
N PRO A 109 -7.66 12.15 5.96
CA PRO A 109 -8.26 13.34 5.35
C PRO A 109 -7.24 14.49 5.33
N ARG A 110 -7.42 15.43 4.39
CA ARG A 110 -6.48 16.52 4.08
C ARG A 110 -5.77 17.16 5.29
N MET A 111 -6.52 17.56 6.32
CA MET A 111 -5.95 18.22 7.50
C MET A 111 -5.01 17.29 8.28
N LYS A 112 -5.46 16.06 8.56
CA LYS A 112 -4.66 15.05 9.26
C LYS A 112 -3.50 14.58 8.39
N HIS A 113 -3.72 14.36 7.09
CA HIS A 113 -2.67 14.03 6.12
C HIS A 113 -1.56 15.10 6.13
N SER A 114 -1.91 16.39 6.11
CA SER A 114 -0.92 17.48 6.15
C SER A 114 -0.07 17.45 7.44
N ALA A 115 -0.70 17.17 8.58
CA ALA A 115 0.02 17.03 9.85
C ALA A 115 0.95 15.81 9.85
N LEU A 116 0.44 14.62 9.49
CA LEU A 116 1.22 13.38 9.40
C LEU A 116 2.38 13.51 8.40
N ARG A 117 2.12 14.08 7.22
CA ARG A 117 3.14 14.33 6.19
C ARG A 117 4.26 15.22 6.72
N ARG A 118 3.93 16.27 7.48
CA ARG A 118 4.94 17.15 8.06
C ARG A 118 5.86 16.40 9.02
N LEU A 119 5.29 15.58 9.91
CA LEU A 119 6.05 14.77 10.85
C LEU A 119 6.95 13.75 10.13
N LEU A 120 6.39 13.02 9.17
CA LEU A 120 7.12 12.01 8.40
C LEU A 120 8.21 12.60 7.50
N ALA A 121 7.97 13.76 6.87
CA ALA A 121 8.90 14.39 5.95
C ALA A 121 10.27 14.70 6.58
N HIS A 122 10.33 14.93 7.90
CA HIS A 122 11.61 15.14 8.59
C HIS A 122 12.53 13.92 8.53
N GLY A 123 11.98 12.69 8.59
CA GLY A 123 12.74 11.45 8.43
C GLY A 123 13.34 11.27 7.03
N PHE A 124 12.83 12.02 6.04
CA PHE A 124 13.32 12.03 4.65
C PHE A 124 14.08 13.31 4.29
N SER A 125 14.48 14.12 5.28
CA SER A 125 15.29 15.33 5.05
C SER A 125 16.74 14.99 4.71
N ASP A 126 17.47 15.88 4.02
CA ASP A 126 18.89 15.66 3.69
C ASP A 126 19.75 15.37 4.93
N LYS A 127 19.48 16.05 6.05
CA LYS A 127 20.13 15.77 7.33
C LYS A 127 19.83 14.35 7.82
N ALA A 128 18.56 13.96 7.86
CA ALA A 128 18.17 12.63 8.33
C ALA A 128 18.75 11.53 7.43
N LEU A 129 18.76 11.72 6.11
CA LEU A 129 19.35 10.76 5.17
C LEU A 129 20.86 10.58 5.40
N ARG A 130 21.59 11.65 5.73
CA ARG A 130 23.01 11.55 6.12
C ARG A 130 23.19 10.80 7.43
N ASP A 131 22.34 11.07 8.43
CA ASP A 131 22.36 10.39 9.71
C ASP A 131 22.01 8.88 9.57
N GLN A 132 21.18 8.52 8.59
CA GLN A 132 20.77 7.15 8.28
C GLN A 132 21.77 6.39 7.38
N GLN A 133 22.67 7.10 6.67
CA GLN A 133 23.64 6.50 5.75
C GLN A 133 24.44 5.34 6.37
N PRO A 134 24.96 5.42 7.61
CA PRO A 134 25.73 4.32 8.20
C PRO A 134 24.93 3.02 8.31
N VAL A 135 23.62 3.11 8.59
CA VAL A 135 22.72 1.95 8.64
C VAL A 135 22.56 1.32 7.27
N ILE A 136 22.35 2.14 6.23
CA ILE A 136 22.23 1.65 4.85
C ILE A 136 23.55 0.99 4.41
N GLN A 137 24.68 1.64 4.69
CA GLN A 137 26.00 1.13 4.34
C GLN A 137 26.28 -0.23 4.98
N LEU A 138 25.90 -0.41 6.25
CA LEU A 138 26.03 -1.68 6.97
C LEU A 138 25.40 -2.85 6.19
N TYR A 139 24.17 -2.70 5.72
CA TYR A 139 23.47 -3.77 5.00
C TYR A 139 23.97 -3.96 3.58
N VAL A 140 24.39 -2.88 2.90
CA VAL A 140 25.05 -2.98 1.59
C VAL A 140 26.39 -3.72 1.71
N ASP A 141 27.19 -3.44 2.72
CA ASP A 141 28.46 -4.13 2.96
C ASP A 141 28.24 -5.61 3.25
N GLN A 142 27.23 -5.96 4.05
CA GLN A 142 26.83 -7.35 4.29
C GLN A 142 26.42 -8.07 3.00
N LEU A 143 25.61 -7.42 2.15
CA LEU A 143 25.22 -7.96 0.84
C LEU A 143 26.45 -8.28 -0.02
N ILE A 144 27.36 -7.32 -0.17
CA ILE A 144 28.58 -7.49 -0.98
C ILE A 144 29.48 -8.59 -0.40
N GLN A 145 29.62 -8.65 0.93
CA GLN A 145 30.38 -9.69 1.60
C GLN A 145 29.81 -11.09 1.30
N LYS A 146 28.49 -11.26 1.40
CA LYS A 146 27.80 -12.53 1.11
C LYS A 146 27.90 -12.92 -0.36
N PHE A 147 27.78 -11.96 -1.28
CA PHE A 147 27.98 -12.21 -2.71
C PHE A 147 29.39 -12.68 -3.03
N ARG A 148 30.41 -12.05 -2.43
CA ARG A 148 31.81 -12.50 -2.58
C ARG A 148 32.02 -13.91 -2.06
N ALA A 149 31.46 -14.25 -0.90
CA ALA A 149 31.54 -15.59 -0.33
C ALA A 149 30.90 -16.64 -1.26
N HIS A 150 29.66 -16.43 -1.69
CA HIS A 150 28.98 -17.35 -2.60
C HIS A 150 29.66 -17.46 -3.96
N ALA A 151 30.18 -16.36 -4.50
CA ALA A 151 30.96 -16.38 -5.74
C ALA A 151 32.24 -17.22 -5.61
N SER A 152 32.94 -17.12 -4.47
CA SER A 152 34.14 -17.93 -4.21
C SER A 152 33.85 -19.42 -4.10
N GLU A 153 32.63 -19.78 -3.71
CA GLU A 153 32.13 -21.17 -3.66
C GLU A 153 31.51 -21.64 -4.98
N GLY A 154 31.41 -20.77 -6.01
CA GLY A 154 30.70 -21.08 -7.25
C GLY A 154 29.19 -21.24 -7.10
N LYS A 155 28.59 -20.73 -6.00
CA LYS A 155 27.17 -20.86 -5.68
C LYS A 155 26.37 -19.74 -6.34
N ALA A 156 25.41 -20.09 -7.18
CA ALA A 156 24.45 -19.15 -7.74
C ALA A 156 23.53 -18.59 -6.64
N VAL A 157 23.15 -17.31 -6.77
CA VAL A 157 22.27 -16.61 -5.83
C VAL A 157 21.06 -16.01 -6.55
N ASN A 158 19.91 -15.99 -5.88
CA ASN A 158 18.75 -15.24 -6.36
C ASN A 158 18.85 -13.79 -5.88
N VAL A 159 19.22 -12.89 -6.79
CA VAL A 159 19.44 -11.47 -6.46
C VAL A 159 18.16 -10.79 -5.95
N THR A 160 16.98 -11.21 -6.42
CA THR A 160 15.69 -10.71 -5.92
C THR A 160 15.47 -11.09 -4.46
N ASP A 161 15.82 -12.30 -4.03
CA ASP A 161 15.67 -12.64 -2.61
C ASP A 161 16.64 -11.82 -1.75
N TRP A 162 17.84 -11.56 -2.24
CA TRP A 162 18.84 -10.76 -1.54
C TRP A 162 18.48 -9.28 -1.39
N TYR A 163 17.92 -8.67 -2.42
CA TYR A 163 17.37 -7.31 -2.32
C TYR A 163 16.18 -7.28 -1.35
N SER A 164 15.32 -8.31 -1.34
CA SER A 164 14.26 -8.43 -0.33
C SER A 164 14.83 -8.46 1.08
N PHE A 165 15.91 -9.21 1.33
CA PHE A 165 16.56 -9.28 2.64
C PHE A 165 17.10 -7.92 3.08
N VAL A 166 17.85 -7.25 2.20
CA VAL A 166 18.47 -5.96 2.48
C VAL A 166 17.43 -4.87 2.71
N LEU A 167 16.43 -4.77 1.84
CA LEU A 167 15.36 -3.78 1.98
C LEU A 167 14.55 -4.00 3.25
N PHE A 168 14.27 -5.26 3.60
CA PHE A 168 13.53 -5.58 4.81
C PHE A 168 14.33 -5.21 6.06
N ASP A 169 15.61 -5.54 6.12
CA ASP A 169 16.47 -5.20 7.25
C ASP A 169 16.69 -3.68 7.37
N ILE A 170 16.95 -2.97 6.26
CA ILE A 170 17.05 -1.50 6.25
C ILE A 170 15.74 -0.88 6.77
N THR A 171 14.60 -1.32 6.25
CA THR A 171 13.29 -0.79 6.66
C THR A 171 13.01 -1.06 8.14
N GLY A 172 13.31 -2.27 8.61
CA GLY A 172 13.19 -2.62 10.03
C GLY A 172 14.03 -1.70 10.90
N HIS A 173 15.28 -1.48 10.52
CA HIS A 173 16.20 -0.66 11.28
C HIS A 173 15.79 0.82 11.26
N LEU A 174 15.38 1.35 10.10
CA LEU A 174 14.98 2.75 9.95
C LEU A 174 13.58 3.07 10.48
N VAL A 175 12.71 2.07 10.72
CA VAL A 175 11.37 2.30 11.27
C VAL A 175 11.29 1.90 12.74
N TYR A 176 11.92 0.80 13.13
CA TYR A 176 11.81 0.22 14.46
C TYR A 176 13.12 0.21 15.25
N GLY A 177 14.23 0.73 14.69
CA GLY A 177 15.53 0.73 15.36
C GLY A 177 16.14 -0.67 15.51
N GLU A 178 15.60 -1.70 14.85
CA GLU A 178 16.10 -3.07 14.94
C GLU A 178 16.06 -3.81 13.58
N SER A 179 17.05 -4.66 13.37
CA SER A 179 17.16 -5.57 12.21
C SER A 179 16.11 -6.70 12.26
N PHE A 180 15.82 -7.32 11.12
CA PHE A 180 15.10 -8.60 11.05
C PHE A 180 16.02 -9.79 10.76
N ASP A 181 17.32 -9.51 10.62
CA ASP A 181 18.41 -10.46 10.41
C ASP A 181 18.22 -11.32 9.15
N CYS A 182 17.56 -10.78 8.12
CA CYS A 182 17.35 -11.47 6.85
C CYS A 182 18.68 -11.68 6.11
N CYS A 183 19.54 -10.66 6.06
CA CYS A 183 20.84 -10.73 5.41
C CYS A 183 21.78 -11.72 6.10
N GLN A 184 21.74 -11.78 7.43
CA GLN A 184 22.57 -12.70 8.21
C GLN A 184 22.10 -14.15 8.05
N SER A 185 20.79 -14.37 8.14
CA SER A 185 20.18 -15.71 8.07
C SER A 185 20.01 -16.25 6.66
N GLU A 186 20.21 -15.41 5.62
CA GLU A 186 19.99 -15.73 4.20
C GLU A 186 18.56 -16.22 3.93
N ARG A 187 17.59 -15.68 4.69
CA ARG A 187 16.20 -16.12 4.66
C ARG A 187 15.27 -14.94 4.83
N ASN A 188 14.10 -15.03 4.18
CA ASN A 188 13.02 -14.08 4.42
C ASN A 188 12.50 -14.24 5.85
N HIS A 189 12.41 -13.13 6.58
CA HIS A 189 11.69 -13.12 7.83
C HIS A 189 10.21 -13.51 7.60
N PRO A 190 9.57 -14.34 8.44
CA PRO A 190 8.18 -14.79 8.24
C PRO A 190 7.18 -13.65 8.06
N TRP A 191 7.49 -12.46 8.60
CA TRP A 191 6.69 -11.25 8.45
C TRP A 191 6.55 -10.78 6.99
N VAL A 192 7.54 -11.04 6.12
CA VAL A 192 7.45 -10.71 4.69
C VAL A 192 6.26 -11.41 4.03
N GLN A 193 6.01 -12.68 4.38
CA GLN A 193 4.83 -13.40 3.87
C GLN A 193 3.53 -12.81 4.44
N MET A 194 3.54 -12.38 5.70
CA MET A 194 2.36 -11.76 6.31
C MET A 194 2.01 -10.43 5.66
N LEU A 195 3.01 -9.63 5.27
CA LEU A 195 2.85 -8.38 4.51
C LEU A 195 2.23 -8.65 3.13
N LYS A 196 2.74 -9.65 2.41
CA LYS A 196 2.16 -10.07 1.12
C LYS A 196 0.70 -10.52 1.29
N ASP A 197 0.43 -11.33 2.30
CA ASP A 197 -0.93 -11.79 2.61
C ASP A 197 -1.85 -10.63 3.03
N TYR A 198 -1.31 -9.59 3.69
CA TYR A 198 -2.03 -8.36 4.04
C TYR A 198 -2.43 -7.56 2.78
N VAL A 199 -1.49 -7.34 1.86
CA VAL A 199 -1.75 -6.65 0.58
C VAL A 199 -2.78 -7.41 -0.25
N VAL A 200 -2.72 -8.73 -0.29
CA VAL A 200 -3.74 -9.55 -0.98
C VAL A 200 -5.10 -9.42 -0.29
N ALA A 201 -5.17 -9.43 1.05
CA ALA A 201 -6.41 -9.20 1.78
C ALA A 201 -7.04 -7.84 1.44
N ALA A 202 -6.22 -6.79 1.35
CA ALA A 202 -6.64 -5.44 0.96
C ALA A 202 -7.33 -5.43 -0.42
N ALA A 203 -6.75 -6.11 -1.42
CA ALA A 203 -7.34 -6.22 -2.75
C ALA A 203 -8.76 -6.82 -2.71
N PHE A 204 -8.99 -7.86 -1.91
CA PHE A 204 -10.33 -8.43 -1.73
C PHE A 204 -11.29 -7.46 -1.00
N ILE A 205 -10.81 -6.69 -0.03
CA ILE A 205 -11.61 -5.68 0.66
C ILE A 205 -12.06 -4.59 -0.34
N PHE A 206 -11.15 -4.08 -1.15
CA PHE A 206 -11.46 -3.09 -2.18
C PHE A 206 -12.46 -3.64 -3.21
N ALA A 207 -12.30 -4.90 -3.62
CA ALA A 207 -13.26 -5.57 -4.48
C ALA A 207 -14.68 -5.61 -3.87
N VAL A 208 -14.80 -5.95 -2.59
CA VAL A 208 -16.08 -6.01 -1.87
C VAL A 208 -16.71 -4.63 -1.73
N GLN A 209 -15.92 -3.63 -1.33
CA GLN A 209 -16.38 -2.25 -1.18
C GLN A 209 -16.95 -1.69 -2.50
N ARG A 210 -16.41 -2.10 -3.64
CA ARG A 210 -16.91 -1.73 -4.98
C ARG A 210 -18.25 -2.35 -5.35
N ILE A 211 -18.70 -3.42 -4.69
CA ILE A 211 -20.02 -4.02 -4.92
C ILE A 211 -21.13 -3.29 -4.15
N GLY A 212 -20.77 -2.53 -3.11
CA GLY A 212 -21.70 -1.74 -2.30
C GLY A 212 -22.44 -2.55 -1.21
N PHE A 213 -21.92 -3.73 -0.85
CA PHE A 213 -22.44 -4.50 0.29
C PHE A 213 -21.73 -4.08 1.59
N ALA A 214 -22.43 -4.22 2.73
CA ALA A 214 -21.83 -4.05 4.04
C ALA A 214 -20.62 -4.99 4.18
N THR A 215 -19.44 -4.42 4.43
CA THR A 215 -18.13 -5.09 4.45
C THR A 215 -18.07 -6.28 5.41
N SER A 216 -18.86 -6.24 6.49
CA SER A 216 -18.89 -7.29 7.52
C SER A 216 -19.32 -8.67 6.99
N SER A 217 -20.35 -8.73 6.14
CA SER A 217 -20.87 -10.01 5.62
C SER A 217 -19.95 -10.67 4.59
N PHE A 218 -19.13 -9.87 3.90
CA PHE A 218 -18.23 -10.32 2.84
C PHE A 218 -16.80 -10.55 3.34
N TRP A 219 -16.49 -10.22 4.60
CA TRP A 219 -15.24 -10.63 5.22
C TRP A 219 -15.02 -12.14 5.08
N GLN A 220 -16.07 -12.94 5.21
CA GLN A 220 -15.97 -14.40 5.05
C GLN A 220 -15.55 -14.85 3.63
N MET A 221 -15.71 -14.00 2.61
CA MET A 221 -15.28 -14.31 1.24
C MET A 221 -13.78 -14.09 1.02
N VAL A 222 -13.10 -13.36 1.91
CA VAL A 222 -11.64 -13.30 1.90
C VAL A 222 -11.12 -14.68 2.34
N PRO A 223 -10.24 -15.32 1.55
CA PRO A 223 -9.69 -16.63 1.91
C PRO A 223 -9.12 -16.66 3.33
N ALA A 224 -9.41 -17.73 4.08
CA ALA A 224 -9.08 -17.82 5.51
C ALA A 224 -7.58 -17.64 5.80
N LYS A 225 -6.71 -18.01 4.85
CA LYS A 225 -5.27 -17.76 4.90
C LYS A 225 -4.97 -16.27 5.14
N TYR A 226 -5.53 -15.40 4.31
CA TYR A 226 -5.26 -13.96 4.35
C TYR A 226 -5.93 -13.28 5.54
N ARG A 227 -7.13 -13.75 5.95
CA ARG A 227 -7.83 -13.22 7.13
C ARG A 227 -7.05 -13.41 8.42
N LYS A 228 -6.38 -14.56 8.58
CA LYS A 228 -5.60 -14.89 9.79
C LYS A 228 -4.26 -14.15 9.87
N SER A 229 -3.77 -13.58 8.77
CA SER A 229 -2.49 -12.86 8.72
C SER A 229 -2.60 -11.44 9.30
N ARG A 230 -3.73 -10.75 9.08
CA ARG A 230 -3.94 -9.35 9.53
C ARG A 230 -3.73 -9.13 11.04
N PRO A 231 -4.36 -9.88 11.97
CA PRO A 231 -4.18 -9.62 13.40
C PRO A 231 -2.74 -9.85 13.84
N LYS A 232 -2.06 -10.86 13.29
CA LYS A 232 -0.64 -11.13 13.56
C LYS A 232 0.26 -10.02 13.03
N HIS A 233 -0.02 -9.53 11.82
CA HIS A 233 0.70 -8.41 11.25
C HIS A 233 0.56 -7.15 12.12
N HIS A 234 -0.67 -6.83 12.55
CA HIS A 234 -0.94 -5.70 13.45
C HIS A 234 -0.21 -5.86 14.81
N GLU A 235 -0.30 -7.04 15.42
CA GLU A 235 0.38 -7.35 16.69
C GLU A 235 1.90 -7.18 16.58
N LEU A 236 2.51 -7.66 15.48
CA LEU A 236 3.95 -7.50 15.26
C LEU A 236 4.35 -6.04 15.09
N VAL A 237 3.61 -5.25 14.31
CA VAL A 237 3.86 -3.79 14.19
C VAL A 237 3.83 -3.15 15.58
N HIS A 238 2.80 -3.45 16.36
CA HIS A 238 2.60 -2.88 17.69
C HIS A 238 3.74 -3.26 18.64
N LEU A 239 4.11 -4.54 18.72
CA LEU A 239 5.21 -5.00 19.58
C LEU A 239 6.57 -4.40 19.20
N LYS A 240 6.86 -4.29 17.89
CA LYS A 240 8.09 -3.67 17.39
C LYS A 240 8.13 -2.18 17.73
N LEU A 241 6.99 -1.49 17.61
CA LEU A 241 6.89 -0.09 17.98
C LEU A 241 7.08 0.14 19.48
N LEU A 242 6.50 -0.71 20.34
CA LEU A 242 6.70 -0.63 21.79
C LEU A 242 8.19 -0.75 22.17
N ARG A 243 8.92 -1.71 21.58
CA ARG A 243 10.37 -1.82 21.77
C ARG A 243 11.11 -0.59 21.26
N ARG A 244 10.66 -0.02 20.14
CA ARG A 244 11.24 1.21 19.60
C ARG A 244 11.02 2.41 20.54
N LEU A 245 9.94 2.45 21.31
CA LEU A 245 9.72 3.49 22.33
C LEU A 245 10.67 3.33 23.53
N GLU A 246 11.09 2.10 23.83
CA GLU A 246 12.06 1.81 24.90
C GLU A 246 13.51 2.06 24.49
N THR A 247 13.78 2.10 23.19
CA THR A 247 15.14 2.26 22.63
C THR A 247 15.32 3.65 22.02
N LYS A 248 16.50 4.24 22.21
CA LYS A 248 16.85 5.55 21.63
C LYS A 248 18.09 5.39 20.74
N PRO A 249 17.93 5.25 19.43
CA PRO A 249 19.07 5.19 18.52
C PRO A 249 19.81 6.53 18.53
N GLU A 250 21.11 6.49 18.24
CA GLU A 250 21.98 7.68 18.18
C GLU A 250 21.74 8.54 16.93
N TYR A 251 20.87 8.10 16.01
CA TYR A 251 20.55 8.76 14.76
C TYR A 251 19.04 9.00 14.61
N SER A 252 18.66 9.93 13.74
CA SER A 252 17.25 10.21 13.42
C SER A 252 16.72 9.22 12.38
N ASP A 253 16.00 8.22 12.85
CA ASP A 253 15.29 7.26 11.99
C ASP A 253 13.96 7.86 11.45
N LEU A 254 13.20 7.06 10.68
CA LEU A 254 11.95 7.51 10.05
C LEU A 254 10.82 7.73 11.06
N SER A 255 10.88 7.07 12.22
CA SER A 255 9.84 7.12 13.25
C SER A 255 10.08 8.22 14.28
N GLN A 256 11.31 8.72 14.40
CA GLN A 256 11.74 9.62 15.48
C GLN A 256 10.81 10.83 15.68
N ASN A 257 10.40 11.51 14.61
CA ASN A 257 9.54 12.69 14.74
C ASN A 257 8.08 12.36 15.09
N MET A 258 7.58 11.19 14.67
CA MET A 258 6.27 10.73 15.11
C MET A 258 6.30 10.30 16.58
N ILE A 259 7.40 9.69 17.03
CA ILE A 259 7.62 9.35 18.44
C ILE A 259 7.66 10.63 19.28
N ASN A 260 8.41 11.65 18.86
CA ASN A 260 8.45 12.94 19.57
C ASN A 260 7.05 13.58 19.66
N ALA A 261 6.24 13.50 18.60
CA ALA A 261 4.87 14.01 18.61
C ALA A 261 3.95 13.19 19.54
N TYR A 262 4.12 11.88 19.60
CA TYR A 262 3.44 11.00 20.56
C TYR A 262 3.81 11.36 22.01
N GLU A 263 5.11 11.49 22.32
CA GLU A 263 5.61 11.89 23.65
C GLU A 263 5.11 13.29 24.06
N ALA A 264 4.92 14.19 23.09
CA ALA A 264 4.33 15.52 23.31
C ALA A 264 2.78 15.51 23.41
N GLY A 265 2.14 14.35 23.33
CA GLY A 265 0.68 14.20 23.41
C GLY A 265 -0.09 14.66 22.17
N GLN A 266 0.58 14.83 21.03
CA GLN A 266 -0.01 15.27 19.76
C GLN A 266 -0.54 14.11 18.90
N LEU A 267 -0.05 12.90 19.13
CA LEU A 267 -0.47 11.67 18.46
C LEU A 267 -0.87 10.61 19.48
N SER A 268 -1.80 9.74 19.11
CA SER A 268 -2.09 8.52 19.87
C SER A 268 -1.05 7.42 19.59
N LEU A 269 -0.99 6.39 20.43
CA LEU A 269 -0.17 5.21 20.14
C LEU A 269 -0.68 4.48 18.88
N GLU A 270 -1.99 4.54 18.63
CA GLU A 270 -2.60 3.96 17.44
C GLU A 270 -2.18 4.73 16.17
N ASP A 271 -2.13 6.07 16.21
CA ASP A 271 -1.57 6.89 15.10
C ASP A 271 -0.15 6.45 14.74
N LEU A 272 0.68 6.25 15.76
CA LEU A 272 2.06 5.81 15.59
C LEU A 272 2.11 4.39 14.98
N THR A 273 1.24 3.50 15.44
CA THR A 273 1.13 2.10 14.97
C THR A 273 0.71 2.02 13.50
N VAL A 274 -0.37 2.71 13.10
CA VAL A 274 -0.89 2.65 11.73
C VAL A 274 0.07 3.28 10.72
N ASN A 275 0.80 4.35 11.10
CA ASN A 275 1.78 4.97 10.23
C ASN A 275 3.08 4.14 10.13
N ALA A 276 3.56 3.55 11.23
CA ALA A 276 4.71 2.63 11.20
C ALA A 276 4.43 1.40 10.31
N ARG A 277 3.20 0.87 10.35
CA ARG A 277 2.75 -0.19 9.44
C ARG A 277 2.91 0.20 7.97
N VAL A 278 2.44 1.39 7.58
CA VAL A 278 2.54 1.87 6.20
C VAL A 278 3.99 2.00 5.76
N LEU A 279 4.87 2.54 6.61
CA LEU A 279 6.29 2.65 6.30
C LEU A 279 6.93 1.29 6.00
N VAL A 280 6.58 0.25 6.77
CA VAL A 280 7.13 -1.09 6.58
C VAL A 280 6.55 -1.79 5.36
N ILE A 281 5.24 -1.65 5.10
CA ILE A 281 4.65 -2.15 3.86
C ILE A 281 5.32 -1.47 2.65
N ALA A 282 5.47 -0.14 2.68
CA ALA A 282 6.08 0.60 1.58
C ALA A 282 7.55 0.19 1.36
N GLY A 283 8.37 0.16 2.42
CA GLY A 283 9.79 -0.20 2.32
C GLY A 283 10.02 -1.66 1.90
N ALA A 284 9.18 -2.60 2.38
CA ALA A 284 9.33 -4.03 2.10
C ALA A 284 8.73 -4.49 0.77
N CYS A 285 7.72 -3.79 0.23
CA CYS A 285 7.01 -4.22 -0.98
C CYS A 285 7.45 -3.51 -2.28
N MET A 286 8.32 -2.49 -2.21
CA MET A 286 8.77 -1.75 -3.40
C MET A 286 9.60 -2.57 -4.40
N GLU A 287 10.05 -3.77 -4.05
CA GLU A 287 10.92 -4.56 -4.92
C GLU A 287 10.20 -5.27 -6.09
N LYS A 288 8.86 -5.23 -6.12
CA LYS A 288 8.05 -5.89 -7.17
C LYS A 288 7.19 -4.93 -8.01
N LEU A 289 7.41 -3.62 -7.87
CA LEU A 289 6.86 -2.60 -8.78
C LEU A 289 7.86 -2.31 -9.90
#